data_AF-A0AAU8WIT1-F1
#
_entry.id   AF-A0AAU8WIT1-F1
#
_cell.length_a   1.000
_cell.length_b   1.000
_cell.length_c   1.000
_cell.angle_alpha   90.00
_cell.angle_beta   90.00
_cell.angle_gamma   90.00
#
_symmetry.space_group_name_H-M   'P 1'
#
loop_
_entity.id
_entity.type
_entity.pdbx_description
1 polymer ?
#
loop_
_entity_poly.entity_id
_entity_poly.type
_entity_poly.pdbx_seq_one_letter_code
_entity_poly.pdbx_strand_id
1 'polypeptide(L)' 'MKNRKVLGSKDGLSLVQVNHLDGNGVLVRVSYEVCDADGNVLGEFSSIGEAQEFIKGYRPEPPGPTFNM' A
#
# COMPACT_ATOMS: atom_id res chain seq x y z
N MET A 1 17.56 -9.48 -1.33
CA MET A 1 16.72 -9.57 -0.11
C MET A 1 15.64 -8.50 -0.15
N LYS A 2 14.49 -8.68 0.51
CA LYS A 2 13.43 -7.65 0.56
C LYS A 2 13.16 -7.28 2.02
N ASN A 3 13.32 -6.02 2.37
CA ASN A 3 13.02 -5.51 3.70
C ASN A 3 11.71 -4.70 3.62
N ARG A 4 10.70 -5.12 4.37
CA ARG A 4 9.39 -4.47 4.40
C ARG A 4 9.27 -3.67 5.68
N LYS A 5 8.96 -2.38 5.56
CA LYS A 5 8.78 -1.47 6.68
C LYS A 5 7.41 -0.83 6.59
N VAL A 6 6.56 -1.05 7.58
CA VAL A 6 5.29 -0.31 7.68
C VAL A 6 5.63 1.13 8.05
N LEU A 7 5.22 2.07 7.20
CA LEU A 7 5.46 3.50 7.40
C LEU A 7 4.35 4.13 8.24
N GLY A 8 3.13 3.64 8.09
CA GLY A 8 1.99 4.12 8.84
C GLY A 8 0.70 3.47 8.36
N SER A 9 -0.36 3.68 9.13
CA SER A 9 -1.70 3.22 8.80
C SER A 9 -2.69 4.37 8.91
N LYS A 10 -3.61 4.50 7.95
CA LYS A 10 -4.62 5.56 7.88
C LYS A 10 -5.88 5.05 7.21
N ASP A 11 -7.05 5.35 7.80
CA ASP A 11 -8.37 4.92 7.27
C ASP A 11 -8.47 3.40 7.03
N GLY A 12 -7.88 2.60 7.93
CA GLY A 12 -7.84 1.13 7.77
C GLY A 12 -6.79 0.64 6.76
N LEU A 13 -6.16 1.55 6.00
CA LEU A 13 -5.08 1.22 5.08
C LEU A 13 -3.73 1.23 5.78
N SER A 14 -2.85 0.32 5.38
CA SER A 14 -1.46 0.23 5.84
C SER A 14 -0.50 0.52 4.69
N LEU A 15 0.33 1.54 4.86
CA LEU A 15 1.40 1.88 3.92
C LEU A 15 2.66 1.09 4.26
N VAL A 16 3.09 0.24 3.34
CA VAL A 16 4.26 -0.63 3.47
C VAL A 16 5.33 -0.18 2.48
N GLN A 17 6.51 0.18 2.97
CA GLN A 17 7.68 0.43 2.13
C GLN A 17 8.46 -0.87 1.95
N VAL A 18 8.67 -1.28 0.71
CA VAL A 18 9.49 -2.41 0.32
C VAL A 18 10.83 -1.93 -0.21
N ASN A 19 11.85 -2.11 0.61
CA ASN A 19 13.23 -1.90 0.25
C ASN A 19 13.77 -3.17 -0.39
N HIS A 20 14.03 -3.11 -1.69
CA HIS A 20 14.75 -4.16 -2.38
C HIS A 20 16.23 -3.93 -2.21
N LEU A 21 16.86 -4.90 -1.58
CA LEU A 21 18.29 -4.92 -1.31
C LEU A 21 18.94 -5.91 -2.28
N ASP A 22 20.05 -5.51 -2.87
CA ASP A 22 20.91 -6.39 -3.65
C ASP A 22 21.56 -7.48 -2.75
N GLY A 23 22.27 -8.44 -3.35
CA GLY A 23 23.03 -9.47 -2.63
C GLY A 23 24.05 -8.91 -1.62
N ASN A 24 24.46 -7.65 -1.81
CA ASN A 24 25.37 -6.93 -0.92
C ASN A 24 24.67 -6.18 0.23
N GLY A 25 23.34 -6.25 0.33
CA GLY A 25 22.57 -5.47 1.30
C GLY A 25 22.44 -3.98 0.94
N VAL A 26 22.80 -3.60 -0.29
CA VAL A 26 22.64 -2.23 -0.81
C VAL A 26 21.23 -2.05 -1.34
N LEU A 27 20.58 -0.95 -0.96
CA LEU A 27 19.25 -0.57 -1.46
C LEU A 27 19.31 -0.27 -2.96
N VAL A 28 18.63 -1.09 -3.77
CA VAL A 28 18.57 -0.92 -5.23
C VAL A 28 17.27 -0.28 -5.70
N ARG A 29 16.15 -0.57 -5.03
CA ARG A 29 14.86 0.05 -5.33
C ARG A 29 13.99 0.13 -4.08
N VAL A 30 13.16 1.16 -4.02
CA VAL A 30 12.11 1.31 -3.02
C VAL A 30 10.78 1.25 -3.74
N SER A 31 9.88 0.42 -3.23
CA SER A 31 8.49 0.32 -3.67
C SER A 31 7.60 0.58 -2.46
N TYR A 32 6.37 1.01 -2.69
CA TYR A 32 5.39 1.30 -1.64
C TYR A 32 4.11 0.56 -1.95
N GLU A 33 3.70 -0.34 -1.08
CA GLU A 33 2.46 -1.09 -1.19
C GLU A 33 1.45 -0.50 -0.20
N VAL A 34 0.22 -0.31 -0.66
CA VAL A 34 -0.91 0.06 0.20
C VAL A 34 -1.74 -1.19 0.39
N CYS A 35 -1.85 -1.64 1.62
CA CYS A 35 -2.69 -2.77 2.00
C CYS A 35 -3.94 -2.29 2.75
N ASP A 36 -5.03 -3.02 2.64
CA ASP A 36 -6.21 -2.83 3.49
C ASP A 36 -6.01 -3.49 4.87
N ALA A 37 -6.97 -3.31 5.79
CA ALA A 37 -6.99 -3.92 7.11
C ALA A 37 -7.01 -5.45 7.06
N ASP A 38 -7.62 -6.02 6.01
CA ASP A 38 -7.61 -7.45 5.71
C ASP A 38 -6.26 -7.96 5.15
N GLY A 39 -5.29 -7.07 4.94
CA GLY A 39 -3.99 -7.40 4.37
C GLY A 39 -3.99 -7.56 2.84
N ASN A 40 -5.08 -7.19 2.18
CA ASN A 40 -5.18 -7.17 0.73
C ASN A 40 -4.38 -6.00 0.15
N VAL A 41 -3.49 -6.26 -0.81
CA VAL A 41 -2.77 -5.18 -1.51
C VAL A 41 -3.75 -4.46 -2.44
N LEU A 42 -4.02 -3.21 -2.16
CA LEU A 42 -4.89 -2.34 -2.94
C LEU A 42 -4.13 -1.67 -4.09
N GLY A 43 -2.84 -1.39 -3.89
CA GLY A 43 -2.00 -0.78 -4.91
C GLY A 43 -0.51 -0.82 -4.59
N GLU A 44 0.32 -0.86 -5.63
CA GLU A 44 1.78 -0.73 -5.56
C GLU A 44 2.20 0.56 -6.26
N PHE A 45 3.08 1.32 -5.62
CA PHE A 45 3.54 2.63 -6.03
C PHE A 45 5.07 2.68 -5.97
N SER A 46 5.67 3.46 -6.87
CA SER A 46 7.13 3.70 -6.83
C SER A 46 7.52 4.86 -5.92
N SER A 47 6.53 5.66 -5.49
CA SER A 47 6.73 6.87 -4.68
C SER A 47 5.78 6.92 -3.48
N ILE A 48 6.31 7.41 -2.34
CA ILE A 48 5.51 7.59 -1.11
C ILE A 48 4.38 8.61 -1.31
N GLY A 49 4.62 9.65 -2.12
CA GLY A 49 3.62 10.68 -2.40
C GLY A 49 2.39 10.11 -3.08
N GLU A 50 2.58 9.31 -4.14
CA GLU A 50 1.47 8.64 -4.84
C GLU A 50 0.71 7.69 -3.93
N ALA A 51 1.42 6.90 -3.11
CA ALA A 51 0.78 6.01 -2.15
C ALA A 51 -0.03 6.78 -1.10
N GLN A 52 0.48 7.92 -0.62
CA GLN A 52 -0.25 8.78 0.31
C GLN A 52 -1.46 9.47 -0.34
N GLU A 53 -1.33 9.92 -1.58
CA GLU A 53 -2.45 10.48 -2.35
C GLU A 53 -3.52 9.43 -2.58
N PHE A 54 -3.13 8.19 -2.89
CA PHE A 54 -4.03 7.06 -2.99
C PHE A 54 -4.75 6.81 -1.66
N ILE A 55 -4.05 6.68 -0.55
CA ILE A 55 -4.66 6.50 0.78
C ILE A 55 -5.62 7.65 1.14
N LYS A 56 -5.26 8.89 0.79
CA LYS A 56 -6.07 10.08 1.04
C LYS A 56 -7.33 10.12 0.17
N GLY A 57 -7.23 9.65 -1.07
CA GLY A 57 -8.33 9.59 -2.04
C GLY A 57 -9.12 8.28 -1.99
N TYR A 58 -8.61 7.27 -1.29
CA TYR A 58 -9.22 5.96 -1.20
C TYR A 58 -10.55 6.10 -0.48
N ARG A 59 -11.61 5.91 -1.26
CA ARG A 59 -12.94 5.73 -0.74
C ARG A 59 -13.24 4.26 -0.90
N PRO A 60 -13.45 3.50 0.19
CA PRO A 60 -14.07 2.19 0.04
C PRO A 60 -15.38 2.45 -0.71
N GLU A 61 -15.52 1.83 -1.88
CA GLU A 61 -16.78 1.94 -2.62
C GLU A 61 -17.89 1.53 -1.64
N PRO A 62 -18.95 2.34 -1.46
CA PRO A 62 -20.09 1.86 -0.70
C PRO A 62 -20.52 0.54 -1.35
N PRO A 63 -20.94 -0.47 -0.56
CA PRO A 63 -21.47 -1.69 -1.15
C PRO A 63 -22.52 -1.25 -2.17
N GLY A 64 -22.26 -1.59 -3.45
CA GLY A 64 -23.14 -1.19 -4.54
C GLY A 64 -24.58 -1.54 -4.16
N PRO A 65 -25.58 -0.72 -4.52
CA PRO A 65 -26.95 -0.94 -4.07
C PRO A 65 -27.31 -2.39 -4.32
N THR A 66 -27.58 -3.13 -3.25
CA THR A 66 -28.09 -4.50 -3.34
C THR A 66 -29.41 -4.37 -4.08
N PHE A 67 -29.40 -4.68 -5.38
CA PHE A 67 -30.64 -4.88 -6.12
C PHE A 67 -31.26 -6.17 -5.58
N ASN A 68 -32.02 -6.03 -4.49
CA ASN A 68 -32.96 -7.04 -4.05
C ASN A 68 -34.05 -7.16 -5.14
N MET A 69 -33.89 -8.17 -6.01
CA MET A 69 -34.96 -8.67 -6.89
C MET A 69 -35.95 -9.52 -6.09
#